data_AF-A0A7Z8Y2N9-F1
#
_entry.id   AF-A0A7Z8Y2N9-F1
#
_cell.length_a   1.000
_cell.length_b   1.000
_cell.length_c   1.000
_cell.angle_alpha   90.00
_cell.angle_beta   90.00
_cell.angle_gamma   90.00
#
_symmetry.space_group_name_H-M   'P 1'
#
loop_
_entity.id
_entity.type
_entity.pdbx_description
1 polymer ?
#
loop_
_entity_poly.entity_id
_entity_poly.type
_entity_poly.pdbx_seq_one_letter_code
_entity_poly.pdbx_strand_id
1 'polypeptide(L)'
;MAEGFDIHLNEDQARRLKAVAEAAGLDPTAFAIQTLEGVIGDIGIAGVSEYPASWVSEDAERWAEYERTGVTVPLEDALRDFHDNLARRLAEKR
;
A
#
# COMPACT_ATOMS: atom_id res chain seq x y z
N MET A 1 -27.50 -13.98 -1.13
CA MET A 1 -26.71 -14.97 -0.36
C MET A 1 -25.27 -14.66 -0.68
N ALA A 2 -24.46 -14.25 0.29
CA ALA A 2 -23.05 -13.97 0.04
C ALA A 2 -22.35 -15.30 -0.26
N GLU A 3 -21.67 -15.37 -1.40
CA GLU A 3 -20.84 -16.52 -1.76
C GLU A 3 -19.65 -16.53 -0.80
N GLY A 4 -19.60 -17.50 0.11
CA GLY A 4 -18.49 -17.70 1.02
C GLY A 4 -17.30 -18.34 0.30
N PHE A 5 -16.09 -18.13 0.82
CA PHE A 5 -14.87 -18.78 0.35
C PHE A 5 -14.32 -19.66 1.47
N ASP A 6 -14.00 -20.92 1.13
CA ASP A 6 -13.43 -21.89 2.06
C ASP A 6 -11.91 -21.80 2.11
N ILE A 7 -11.36 -21.52 3.29
CA ILE A 7 -9.92 -21.51 3.55
C ILE A 7 -9.53 -22.83 4.21
N HIS A 8 -8.78 -23.66 3.47
CA HIS A 8 -8.20 -24.87 4.04
C HIS A 8 -6.88 -24.56 4.75
N LEU A 9 -6.90 -24.66 6.08
CA LEU A 9 -5.72 -24.57 6.93
C LEU A 9 -5.28 -25.95 7.38
N ASN A 10 -3.97 -26.18 7.47
CA ASN A 10 -3.48 -27.34 8.20
C ASN A 10 -3.63 -27.14 9.72
N GLU A 11 -3.46 -28.22 10.49
CA GLU A 11 -3.69 -28.21 11.93
C GLU A 11 -2.83 -27.20 12.70
N ASP A 12 -1.57 -27.01 12.28
CA ASP A 12 -0.66 -26.06 12.92
C ASP A 12 -1.06 -24.61 12.62
N GLN A 13 -1.43 -24.32 11.37
CA GLN A 13 -1.95 -23.01 10.95
C GLN A 13 -3.25 -22.67 11.69
N ALA A 14 -4.18 -23.62 11.82
CA ALA A 14 -5.42 -23.42 12.54
C ALA A 14 -5.19 -23.13 14.03
N ARG A 15 -4.27 -23.88 14.68
CA ARG A 15 -3.89 -23.61 16.08
C ARG A 15 -3.30 -22.22 16.26
N ARG A 16 -2.39 -21.81 15.38
CA ARG A 16 -1.75 -20.48 15.45
C ARG A 16 -2.76 -19.37 15.22
N LEU A 17 -3.62 -19.48 14.20
CA LEU A 17 -4.66 -18.50 13.91
C LEU A 17 -5.56 -18.29 15.14
N LYS A 18 -6.03 -19.40 15.72
CA LYS A 18 -6.87 -19.37 16.92
C LYS A 18 -6.17 -18.68 18.10
N ALA A 19 -4.92 -19.03 18.39
CA ALA A 19 -4.17 -18.45 19.50
C ALA A 19 -3.96 -16.93 19.34
N VAL A 20 -3.68 -16.47 18.11
CA VAL A 20 -3.49 -15.04 17.83
C VAL A 20 -4.81 -14.28 17.89
N ALA A 21 -5.90 -14.86 17.36
CA ALA A 21 -7.22 -14.27 17.45
C ALA A 21 -7.68 -14.13 18.91
N GLU A 22 -7.48 -15.16 19.74
CA GLU A 22 -7.78 -15.13 21.18
C GLU A 22 -6.95 -14.08 21.91
N ALA A 23 -5.65 -13.96 21.60
CA ALA A 23 -4.78 -12.93 22.18
C ALA A 23 -5.21 -11.51 21.78
N ALA A 24 -5.80 -11.34 20.59
CA ALA A 24 -6.38 -10.08 20.12
C ALA A 24 -7.81 -9.84 20.64
N GLY A 25 -8.41 -10.79 21.36
CA GLY A 25 -9.79 -10.71 21.85
C GLY A 25 -10.85 -10.80 20.75
N LEU A 26 -10.51 -11.43 19.62
CA LEU A 26 -11.35 -11.54 18.43
C LEU A 26 -11.75 -12.98 18.14
N ASP A 27 -12.88 -13.15 17.45
CA ASP A 27 -13.25 -14.42 16.85
C ASP A 27 -12.21 -14.80 15.76
N PRO A 28 -11.74 -16.07 15.69
CA PRO A 28 -10.80 -16.53 14.67
C PRO A 28 -11.21 -16.20 13.22
N THR A 29 -12.50 -16.28 12.88
CA THR A 29 -13.01 -15.92 11.56
C THR A 29 -12.95 -14.41 11.34
N ALA A 30 -13.34 -13.60 12.32
CA ALA A 30 -13.25 -12.14 12.22
C ALA A 30 -11.80 -11.67 12.08
N PHE A 31 -10.89 -12.28 12.84
CA PHE A 31 -9.45 -12.02 12.76
C PHE A 31 -8.87 -12.41 11.39
N ALA A 32 -9.27 -13.57 10.85
CA ALA A 32 -8.84 -14.01 9.52
C ALA A 32 -9.29 -13.04 8.42
N ILE A 33 -10.55 -12.58 8.47
CA ILE A 33 -11.08 -11.61 7.51
C ILE A 33 -10.31 -10.29 7.59
N GLN A 34 -10.12 -9.72 8.79
CA GLN A 34 -9.37 -8.47 8.96
C GLN A 34 -7.93 -8.59 8.46
N THR A 35 -7.29 -9.73 8.71
CA THR A 35 -5.92 -9.98 8.23
C THR A 35 -5.88 -10.04 6.70
N LEU A 36 -6.85 -10.71 6.08
CA LEU A 36 -6.97 -10.77 4.62
C LEU A 36 -7.29 -9.39 4.03
N GLU A 37 -8.17 -8.61 4.65
CA GLU A 37 -8.49 -7.25 4.23
C GLU A 37 -7.28 -6.32 4.31
N GLY A 38 -6.47 -6.42 5.37
CA GLY A 38 -5.22 -5.67 5.48
C GLY A 38 -4.23 -6.04 4.39
N VAL A 39 -4.05 -7.34 4.14
CA VAL A 39 -3.16 -7.84 3.09
C VAL A 39 -3.68 -7.49 1.69
N ILE A 40 -4.98 -7.57 1.43
CA ILE A 40 -5.58 -7.19 0.14
C ILE A 40 -5.53 -5.68 -0.06
N GLY A 41 -5.69 -4.88 1.00
CA GLY A 41 -5.51 -3.43 0.96
C GLY A 41 -4.07 -3.04 0.59
N ASP A 42 -3.09 -3.82 1.04
CA ASP A 42 -1.68 -3.64 0.71
C ASP A 42 -1.29 -4.25 -0.66
N ILE A 43 -1.93 -5.36 -1.07
CA ILE A 43 -1.74 -6.01 -2.37
C ILE A 43 -2.80 -5.45 -3.33
N GLY A 44 -2.51 -4.29 -3.92
CA GLY A 44 -3.33 -3.74 -5.00
C GLY A 44 -3.66 -4.80 -6.07
N ILE A 45 -4.90 -4.80 -6.55
CA ILE A 45 -5.51 -5.74 -7.51
C ILE A 45 -4.78 -5.65 -8.88
N ALA A 46 -3.55 -6.17 -8.93
CA ALA A 46 -2.74 -6.38 -10.14
C ALA A 46 -1.46 -7.19 -9.84
N GLY A 47 -1.32 -7.85 -8.68
CA GLY A 47 -0.14 -8.68 -8.36
C GLY A 47 1.20 -7.94 -8.33
N VAL A 48 1.20 -6.62 -8.51
CA VAL A 48 2.33 -5.70 -8.36
C VAL A 48 1.76 -4.37 -7.87
N SER A 49 1.92 -4.09 -6.58
CA SER A 49 2.11 -2.71 -6.14
C SER A 49 3.34 -2.71 -5.24
N GLU A 50 4.48 -2.37 -5.81
CA GLU A 50 5.74 -2.12 -5.09
C GLU A 50 5.69 -0.79 -4.30
N TYR A 51 4.56 -0.09 -4.30
CA TYR A 51 4.44 1.22 -3.70
C TYR A 51 3.63 1.17 -2.41
N PRO A 52 4.16 1.69 -1.29
CA PRO A 52 3.41 1.80 -0.05
C PRO A 52 2.15 2.64 -0.28
N ALA A 53 1.06 2.32 0.42
CA ALA A 53 -0.25 2.97 0.28
C ALA A 53 -0.21 4.51 0.29
N SER A 54 0.83 5.11 0.90
CA SER A 54 1.09 6.55 0.89
C SER A 54 1.33 7.17 -0.49
N TRP A 55 1.95 6.43 -1.42
CA TRP A 55 2.19 6.92 -2.79
C TRP A 55 0.89 6.95 -3.61
N VAL A 56 0.02 5.96 -3.42
CA VAL A 56 -1.30 5.91 -4.06
C VAL A 56 -2.19 7.06 -3.58
N SER A 57 -2.11 7.42 -2.29
CA SER A 57 -2.83 8.58 -1.76
C SER A 57 -2.29 9.92 -2.27
N GLU A 58 -0.97 10.06 -2.41
CA GLU A 58 -0.36 11.27 -2.97
C GLU A 58 -0.78 11.48 -4.44
N ASP A 59 -0.83 10.40 -5.22
CA ASP A 59 -1.30 10.43 -6.61
C ASP A 59 -2.78 10.82 -6.70
N ALA A 60 -3.64 10.28 -5.82
CA ALA A 60 -5.06 10.59 -5.81
C ALA A 60 -5.36 12.06 -5.46
N GLU A 61 -4.66 12.61 -4.45
CA GLU A 61 -4.80 14.01 -4.05
C GLU A 61 -4.34 14.96 -5.16
N ARG A 62 -3.18 14.66 -5.79
CA ARG A 62 -2.69 15.44 -6.95
C ARG A 62 -3.65 15.37 -8.13
N TRP A 63 -4.27 14.22 -8.37
CA TRP A 63 -5.23 14.06 -9.46
C TRP A 63 -6.49 14.91 -9.20
N ALA A 64 -7.03 14.87 -7.99
CA ALA A 64 -8.17 15.68 -7.60
C ALA A 64 -7.87 17.19 -7.67
N GLU A 65 -6.66 17.61 -7.32
CA GLU A 65 -6.24 19.00 -7.45
C GLU A 65 -6.13 19.45 -8.92
N TYR A 66 -5.60 18.58 -9.79
CA TYR A 66 -5.57 18.85 -11.23
C TYR A 66 -6.99 18.95 -11.81
N GLU A 67 -7.91 18.06 -11.45
CA GLU A 67 -9.30 18.15 -11.89
C GLU A 67 -9.97 19.46 -11.44
N ARG A 68 -9.63 19.96 -10.25
CA ARG A 68 -10.16 21.22 -9.70
C ARG A 68 -9.57 22.46 -10.37
N THR A 69 -8.28 22.44 -10.73
CA THR A 69 -7.53 23.65 -11.10
C THR A 69 -7.10 23.70 -12.55
N GLY A 70 -7.00 22.55 -13.22
CA GLY A 70 -6.41 22.39 -14.55
C GLY A 70 -4.91 22.70 -14.61
N VAL A 71 -4.26 22.93 -13.46
CA VAL A 71 -2.86 23.34 -13.38
C VAL A 71 -1.96 22.12 -13.33
N THR A 72 -0.94 22.09 -14.19
CA THR A 72 0.15 21.11 -14.14
C THR A 72 1.48 21.81 -13.89
N VAL A 73 2.42 21.10 -13.29
CA VAL A 73 3.80 21.53 -13.19
C VAL A 73 4.56 20.92 -14.37
N PRO A 74 5.27 21.73 -15.19
CA PRO A 74 6.16 21.20 -16.22
C PRO A 74 7.20 20.25 -15.61
N LEU A 75 7.58 19.21 -16.35
CA LEU A 75 8.50 18.19 -15.86
C LEU A 75 9.85 18.78 -15.46
N GLU A 76 10.33 19.77 -16.22
CA GLU A 76 11.59 20.47 -15.98
C GLU A 76 11.59 21.18 -14.62
N ASP A 77 10.47 21.80 -14.24
CA ASP A 77 10.31 22.47 -12.95
C ASP A 77 10.19 21.46 -11.80
N ALA A 78 9.50 20.34 -12.02
CA ALA A 78 9.36 19.28 -11.03
C ALA A 78 10.71 18.60 -10.71
N LEU A 79 11.60 18.47 -11.70
CA LEU A 79 12.90 17.81 -11.55
C LEU A 79 14.05 18.75 -11.17
N ARG A 80 13.82 20.06 -11.11
CA ARG A 80 14.87 21.06 -10.89
C ARG A 80 15.72 20.77 -9.66
N ASP A 81 15.08 20.59 -8.50
CA ASP A 81 15.79 20.37 -7.24
C ASP A 81 16.55 19.04 -7.22
N PHE A 82 16.02 18.02 -7.90
CA PHE A 82 16.71 16.75 -8.09
C PHE A 82 17.99 16.92 -8.93
N HIS A 83 17.90 17.62 -10.05
CA HIS A 83 19.04 17.91 -10.91
C HIS A 83 20.11 18.73 -10.19
N ASP A 84 19.71 19.77 -9.45
CA ASP A 84 20.62 20.61 -8.67
C ASP A 84 21.35 19.79 -7.59
N ASN A 85 20.64 18.89 -6.89
CA ASN A 85 21.25 18.02 -5.89
C ASN A 85 22.21 17.01 -6.51
N LEU A 86 21.83 16.42 -7.65
CA LEU A 86 22.67 15.48 -8.39
C LEU A 86 23.96 16.15 -8.87
N ALA A 87 23.85 17.35 -9.45
CA ALA A 87 25.00 18.12 -9.92
C ALA A 87 25.97 18.45 -8.78
N ARG A 88 25.44 18.90 -7.63
CA ARG A 88 26.24 19.17 -6.43
C ARG A 88 26.99 17.93 -5.94
N ARG A 89 26.32 16.78 -5.80
CA ARG A 89 26.94 15.53 -5.33
C ARG A 89 28.00 14.99 -6.30
N LEU A 90 27.81 15.19 -7.60
CA LEU A 90 28.81 14.81 -8.60
C LEU A 90 30.05 15.69 -8.54
N ALA A 91 29.89 16.98 -8.24
CA ALA A 91 31.01 17.91 -8.03
C ALA A 91 31.82 17.57 -6.77
N GLU A 92 31.17 17.13 -5.69
CA GLU A 92 31.81 16.71 -4.44
C GLU A 92 32.65 15.42 -4.56
N LYS A 93 32.43 14.62 -5.61
CA LYS A 93 33.16 13.37 -5.87
C LYS A 93 34.38 13.52 -6.78
N ARG A 94 34.58 14.69 -7.39
CA ARG A 94 35.73 14.99 -8.26
C ARG A 94 36.85 15.64 -7.48
#